data_AF-A0A1J5D9L3-F1
#
_entry.id   AF-A0A1J5D9L3-F1
#
_cell.length_a   1.000
_cell.length_b   1.000
_cell.length_c   1.000
_cell.angle_alpha   90.00
_cell.angle_beta   90.00
_cell.angle_gamma   90.00
#
_symmetry.space_group_name_H-M   'P 1'
#
loop_
_entity.id
_entity.type
_entity.pdbx_description
1 polymer ?
#
loop_
_entity_poly.entity_id
_entity_poly.type
_entity_poly.pdbx_seq_one_letter_code
_entity_poly.pdbx_strand_id
1 'polypeptide(L)'
;MPATAFAMSSTKFYEQNGEVYDDWSICRTNSVGDDGFFQASEAEFCPIILGESLGENVDKAYQLGQQFAQDYPDFNQRAEKIFAFARDKVRYTPDKDQFGYKEFAQNADELAIFIDDEGIGYGDCEDYAILLAAMYKGAGLRSAIVLPPEHAATLVYLPEYNRANQFLSIDGESGWIWAEATGSNNPLGWMPEKFIGAELMVYEVKDEAVTKMEPTGKSPTVITPSGGSPGINISPFFGVLAMMWLLSLFRFRRRR
;
A
#
# COMPACT_ATOMS: atom_id res chain seq x y z
N MET A 1 -26.82 8.48 -14.66
CA MET A 1 -25.35 8.62 -14.62
C MET A 1 -25.05 9.68 -13.58
N PRO A 2 -24.54 9.36 -12.38
CA PRO A 2 -23.94 10.38 -11.55
C PRO A 2 -22.66 10.85 -12.24
N ALA A 3 -22.39 12.15 -12.21
CA ALA A 3 -21.14 12.71 -12.68
C ALA A 3 -20.03 12.27 -11.71
N THR A 4 -19.18 11.34 -12.13
CA THR A 4 -17.97 10.97 -11.40
C THR A 4 -17.04 12.18 -11.46
N ALA A 5 -16.89 12.87 -10.33
CA ALA A 5 -15.78 13.80 -10.14
C ALA A 5 -14.53 12.93 -10.02
N PHE A 6 -13.60 13.05 -10.96
CA PHE A 6 -12.32 12.36 -10.89
C PHE A 6 -11.51 12.96 -9.74
N ALA A 7 -10.98 12.12 -8.86
CA ALA A 7 -9.97 12.56 -7.92
C ALA A 7 -8.73 13.04 -8.69
N MET A 8 -8.04 14.04 -8.14
CA MET A 8 -6.79 14.50 -8.71
C MET A 8 -5.66 13.82 -7.94
N SER A 9 -4.80 13.09 -8.66
CA SER A 9 -3.46 12.71 -8.20
C SER A 9 -2.78 13.91 -7.52
N SER A 10 -1.90 13.66 -6.55
CA SER A 10 -1.18 14.72 -5.84
C SER A 10 -0.46 15.61 -6.85
N THR A 11 -0.98 16.83 -7.03
CA THR A 11 -0.54 17.71 -8.12
C THR A 11 0.72 18.49 -7.76
N LYS A 12 1.01 18.61 -6.46
CA LYS A 12 2.18 19.30 -5.94
C LYS A 12 2.73 18.56 -4.73
N PHE A 13 4.03 18.59 -4.64
CA PHE A 13 4.77 18.19 -3.45
C PHE A 13 5.42 19.40 -2.82
N TYR A 14 5.73 19.36 -1.54
CA TYR A 14 6.52 20.38 -0.86
C TYR A 14 7.49 19.74 0.13
N GLU A 15 8.68 20.31 0.21
CA GLU A 15 9.67 19.88 1.19
C GLU A 15 9.53 20.67 2.49
N GLN A 16 9.58 19.94 3.62
CA GLN A 16 9.65 20.52 4.94
C GLN A 16 10.57 19.67 5.81
N ASN A 17 11.59 20.30 6.41
CA ASN A 17 12.54 19.64 7.33
C ASN A 17 13.24 18.39 6.74
N GLY A 18 13.41 18.33 5.42
CA GLY A 18 14.03 17.17 4.74
C GLY A 18 13.04 16.06 4.35
N GLU A 19 11.75 16.24 4.66
CA GLU A 19 10.67 15.34 4.30
C GLU A 19 9.82 15.92 3.16
N VAL A 20 9.20 15.06 2.36
CA VAL A 20 8.31 15.45 1.26
C VAL A 20 6.87 15.19 1.65
N TYR A 21 6.02 16.17 1.41
CA TYR A 21 4.59 16.10 1.65
C TYR A 21 3.83 16.43 0.36
N ASP A 22 2.60 15.94 0.26
CA ASP A 22 1.70 16.23 -0.84
C ASP A 22 0.61 17.27 -0.51
N ASP A 23 -0.27 17.54 -1.47
CA ASP A 23 -1.40 18.47 -1.30
C ASP A 23 -2.45 18.02 -0.24
N TRP A 24 -2.34 16.83 0.33
CA TRP A 24 -3.21 16.32 1.40
C TRP A 24 -2.55 16.49 2.77
N SER A 25 -1.36 17.08 2.80
CA SER A 25 -0.50 17.17 3.97
C SER A 25 -0.03 15.83 4.50
N ILE A 26 0.01 14.81 3.64
CA ILE A 26 0.55 13.50 3.95
C ILE A 26 2.04 13.49 3.60
N CYS A 27 2.85 13.11 4.57
CA CYS A 27 4.28 12.90 4.42
C CYS A 27 4.53 11.61 3.65
N ARG A 28 5.14 11.74 2.47
CA ARG A 28 5.43 10.63 1.55
C ARG A 28 6.71 9.91 1.91
N THR A 29 7.62 10.58 2.60
CA THR A 29 8.96 10.07 2.95
C THR A 29 9.04 9.50 4.37
N ASN A 30 7.91 9.42 5.08
CA ASN A 30 7.83 8.86 6.42
C ASN A 30 6.53 8.07 6.63
N SER A 31 6.65 6.81 7.06
CA SER A 31 5.51 5.91 7.31
C SER A 31 4.89 6.06 8.71
N VAL A 32 5.56 6.74 9.63
CA VAL A 32 5.15 6.85 11.05
C VAL A 32 4.73 8.28 11.42
N GLY A 33 3.95 8.38 12.51
CA GLY A 33 3.50 9.67 13.05
C GLY A 33 2.22 10.20 12.40
N ASP A 34 1.67 11.26 12.97
CA ASP A 34 0.33 11.78 12.61
C ASP A 34 0.23 12.23 11.14
N ASP A 35 1.35 12.61 10.52
CA ASP A 35 1.43 13.03 9.13
C ASP A 35 2.00 11.96 8.19
N GLY A 36 2.49 10.83 8.70
CA GLY A 36 3.08 9.77 7.88
C GLY A 36 2.06 9.03 7.02
N PHE A 37 2.47 8.56 5.83
CA PHE A 37 1.56 7.90 4.88
C PHE A 37 0.86 6.64 5.43
N PHE A 38 1.46 5.98 6.42
CA PHE A 38 0.89 4.83 7.12
C PHE A 38 0.39 5.14 8.55
N GLN A 39 0.60 6.36 9.04
CA GLN A 39 0.33 6.78 10.42
C GLN A 39 0.65 5.70 11.46
N ALA A 40 1.73 4.95 11.23
CA ALA A 40 2.05 3.80 12.05
C ALA A 40 2.64 4.26 13.39
N SER A 41 2.23 3.61 14.47
CA SER A 41 2.72 3.81 15.83
C SER A 41 2.87 2.46 16.55
N GLU A 42 3.24 2.45 17.84
CA GLU A 42 3.36 1.20 18.60
C GLU A 42 1.99 0.51 18.82
N ALA A 43 0.88 1.25 18.69
CA ALA A 43 -0.46 0.76 19.05
C ALA A 43 -1.49 0.92 17.93
N GLU A 44 -1.26 1.83 16.99
CA GLU A 44 -2.22 2.22 15.97
C GLU A 44 -1.57 2.21 14.59
N PHE A 45 -2.35 1.85 13.58
CA PHE A 45 -1.95 1.83 12.18
C PHE A 45 -3.14 2.29 11.34
N CYS A 46 -2.92 3.28 10.48
CA CYS A 46 -3.93 3.86 9.61
C CYS A 46 -3.28 4.33 8.31
N PRO A 47 -3.36 3.55 7.21
CA PRO A 47 -2.81 3.92 5.91
C PRO A 47 -3.58 5.08 5.27
N ILE A 48 -3.39 6.30 5.79
CA ILE A 48 -4.13 7.50 5.41
C ILE A 48 -4.01 7.84 3.92
N ILE A 49 -2.88 7.47 3.31
CA ILE A 49 -2.62 7.61 1.87
C ILE A 49 -3.65 6.88 1.00
N LEU A 50 -4.28 5.80 1.49
CA LEU A 50 -5.37 5.14 0.74
C LEU A 50 -6.57 6.06 0.54
N GLY A 51 -6.79 7.00 1.47
CA GLY A 51 -7.87 7.97 1.37
C GLY A 51 -7.74 8.91 0.18
N GLU A 52 -6.57 8.99 -0.46
CA GLU A 52 -6.36 9.75 -1.71
C GLU A 52 -6.96 9.03 -2.93
N SER A 53 -7.28 7.74 -2.82
CA SER A 53 -7.75 6.86 -3.91
C SER A 53 -9.05 6.11 -3.58
N LEU A 54 -9.73 6.47 -2.49
CA LEU A 54 -10.93 5.80 -1.97
C LEU A 54 -12.05 6.81 -1.62
N GLY A 55 -13.26 6.30 -1.38
CA GLY A 55 -14.42 7.12 -1.02
C GLY A 55 -14.83 8.09 -2.13
N GLU A 56 -14.89 9.38 -1.81
CA GLU A 56 -15.13 10.43 -2.80
C GLU A 56 -13.91 10.72 -3.70
N ASN A 57 -12.74 10.19 -3.35
CA ASN A 57 -11.48 10.35 -4.10
C ASN A 57 -11.17 9.13 -4.98
N VAL A 58 -12.17 8.34 -5.37
CA VAL A 58 -11.94 7.21 -6.27
C VAL A 58 -11.48 7.67 -7.65
N ASP A 59 -10.41 7.04 -8.18
CA ASP A 59 -9.97 7.24 -9.55
C ASP A 59 -9.43 5.94 -10.19
N LYS A 60 -8.30 5.98 -10.89
CA LYS A 60 -7.84 4.96 -11.83
C LYS A 60 -7.68 3.59 -11.19
N ALA A 61 -7.09 3.49 -9.99
CA ALA A 61 -6.88 2.21 -9.32
C ALA A 61 -8.20 1.53 -8.95
N TYR A 62 -9.14 2.31 -8.42
CA TYR A 62 -10.48 1.82 -8.08
C TYR A 62 -11.25 1.40 -9.34
N GLN A 63 -11.18 2.20 -10.41
CA GLN A 63 -11.81 1.91 -11.70
C GLN A 63 -11.24 0.64 -12.36
N LEU A 64 -9.93 0.41 -12.27
CA LEU A 64 -9.32 -0.86 -12.70
C LEU A 64 -9.93 -2.02 -11.92
N GLY A 65 -10.09 -1.89 -10.60
CA GLY A 65 -10.81 -2.85 -9.77
C GLY A 65 -12.23 -3.13 -10.26
N GLN A 66 -13.01 -2.09 -10.56
CA GLN A 66 -14.36 -2.21 -11.12
C GLN A 66 -14.37 -2.93 -12.47
N GLN A 67 -13.39 -2.65 -13.33
CA GLN A 67 -13.23 -3.33 -14.61
C GLN A 67 -12.96 -4.83 -14.42
N PHE A 68 -12.04 -5.19 -13.51
CA PHE A 68 -11.81 -6.59 -13.14
C PHE A 68 -13.08 -7.26 -12.59
N ALA A 69 -13.92 -6.53 -11.85
CA ALA A 69 -15.18 -7.07 -11.36
C ALA A 69 -16.20 -7.37 -12.47
N GLN A 70 -16.22 -6.57 -13.54
CA GLN A 70 -17.05 -6.82 -14.71
C GLN A 70 -16.52 -8.01 -15.52
N ASP A 71 -15.20 -8.06 -15.73
CA ASP A 71 -14.57 -9.09 -16.56
C ASP A 71 -14.51 -10.46 -15.87
N TYR A 72 -14.45 -10.48 -14.54
CA TYR A 72 -14.33 -11.70 -13.73
C TYR A 72 -15.39 -11.72 -12.61
N PRO A 73 -16.59 -12.28 -12.89
CA PRO A 73 -17.67 -12.36 -11.90
C PRO A 73 -17.37 -13.24 -10.69
N ASP A 74 -16.55 -14.28 -10.84
CA ASP A 74 -16.12 -15.15 -9.74
C ASP A 74 -15.10 -14.43 -8.84
N PHE A 75 -15.36 -14.39 -7.52
CA PHE A 75 -14.53 -13.62 -6.58
C PHE A 75 -13.08 -14.12 -6.50
N ASN A 76 -12.87 -15.43 -6.52
CA ASN A 76 -11.53 -16.01 -6.44
C ASN A 76 -10.73 -15.70 -7.70
N GLN A 77 -11.33 -15.94 -8.88
CA GLN A 77 -10.73 -15.61 -10.16
C GLN A 77 -10.44 -14.12 -10.30
N ARG A 78 -11.38 -13.26 -9.88
CA ARG A 78 -11.20 -11.80 -9.87
C ARG A 78 -10.00 -11.40 -9.04
N ALA A 79 -9.89 -11.93 -7.83
CA ALA A 79 -8.78 -11.63 -6.94
C ALA A 79 -7.44 -12.10 -7.53
N GLU A 80 -7.40 -13.31 -8.09
CA GLU A 80 -6.20 -13.83 -8.78
C GLU A 80 -5.78 -12.96 -9.97
N LYS A 81 -6.74 -12.40 -10.71
CA LYS A 81 -6.47 -11.53 -11.87
C LYS A 81 -5.96 -10.16 -11.47
N ILE A 82 -6.49 -9.57 -10.40
CA ILE A 82 -5.97 -8.33 -9.81
C ILE A 82 -4.55 -8.55 -9.27
N PHE A 83 -4.33 -9.64 -8.53
CA PHE A 83 -3.02 -10.01 -8.03
C PHE A 83 -2.00 -10.17 -9.16
N ALA A 84 -2.36 -10.91 -10.22
CA ALA A 84 -1.50 -11.12 -11.38
C ALA A 84 -1.22 -9.81 -12.13
N PHE A 85 -2.19 -8.91 -12.24
CA PHE A 85 -2.00 -7.59 -12.82
C PHE A 85 -0.90 -6.82 -12.08
N ALA A 86 -1.00 -6.66 -10.76
CA ALA A 86 0.01 -5.93 -9.98
C ALA A 86 1.40 -6.58 -10.11
N ARG A 87 1.48 -7.91 -9.99
CA ARG A 87 2.72 -8.68 -10.13
C ARG A 87 3.38 -8.47 -11.50
N ASP A 88 2.59 -8.53 -12.56
CA ASP A 88 3.11 -8.52 -13.94
C ASP A 88 3.42 -7.09 -14.42
N LYS A 89 2.66 -6.11 -13.91
CA LYS A 89 2.69 -4.71 -14.33
C LYS A 89 3.54 -3.79 -13.48
N VAL A 90 3.93 -4.19 -12.28
CA VAL A 90 4.83 -3.39 -11.45
C VAL A 90 6.20 -4.07 -11.41
N ARG A 91 7.27 -3.26 -11.40
CA ARG A 91 8.65 -3.71 -11.25
C ARG A 91 9.16 -3.22 -9.91
N TYR A 92 9.48 -4.18 -9.04
CA TYR A 92 10.07 -3.88 -7.73
C TYR A 92 11.29 -2.97 -7.88
N THR A 93 11.19 -1.76 -7.34
CA THR A 93 12.24 -0.73 -7.41
C THR A 93 12.28 -0.01 -6.07
N PRO A 94 13.42 0.00 -5.36
CA PRO A 94 13.53 0.74 -4.10
C PRO A 94 13.32 2.24 -4.30
N ASP A 95 12.70 2.92 -3.34
CA ASP A 95 12.49 4.37 -3.38
C ASP A 95 13.76 5.19 -3.58
N LYS A 96 14.86 4.74 -3.01
CA LYS A 96 16.16 5.41 -3.21
C LYS A 96 16.59 5.41 -4.66
N ASP A 97 16.28 4.34 -5.39
CA ASP A 97 16.65 4.21 -6.79
C ASP A 97 15.60 4.89 -7.71
N GLN A 98 14.34 4.99 -7.26
CA GLN A 98 13.24 5.60 -8.02
C GLN A 98 13.08 7.10 -7.80
N PHE A 99 13.12 7.54 -6.54
CA PHE A 99 12.83 8.91 -6.10
C PHE A 99 14.03 9.60 -5.44
N GLY A 100 15.08 8.86 -5.10
CA GLY A 100 16.26 9.41 -4.41
C GLY A 100 16.08 9.59 -2.90
N TYR A 101 14.90 9.25 -2.37
CA TYR A 101 14.60 9.28 -0.94
C TYR A 101 14.77 7.90 -0.33
N LYS A 102 14.98 7.86 0.99
CA LYS A 102 15.07 6.57 1.68
C LYS A 102 13.76 5.79 1.54
N GLU A 103 12.65 6.51 1.74
CA GLU A 103 11.26 6.07 1.62
C GLU A 103 10.52 7.09 0.75
N PHE A 104 9.55 6.65 -0.03
CA PHE A 104 8.64 7.49 -0.78
C PHE A 104 7.41 6.68 -1.21
N ALA A 105 6.30 6.82 -0.47
CA ALA A 105 5.07 6.14 -0.87
C ALA A 105 4.41 6.84 -2.07
N GLN A 106 3.89 6.05 -3.01
CA GLN A 106 2.93 6.43 -4.04
C GLN A 106 1.50 6.09 -3.58
N ASN A 107 0.52 6.90 -3.96
CA ASN A 107 -0.89 6.53 -3.78
C ASN A 107 -1.29 5.55 -4.88
N ALA A 108 -2.47 4.93 -4.75
CA ALA A 108 -2.86 3.87 -5.66
C ALA A 108 -3.03 4.38 -7.11
N ASP A 109 -3.57 5.60 -7.26
CA ASP A 109 -3.87 6.17 -8.57
C ASP A 109 -2.62 6.63 -9.31
N GLU A 110 -1.61 7.19 -8.61
CA GLU A 110 -0.32 7.54 -9.20
C GLU A 110 0.32 6.34 -9.90
N LEU A 111 0.39 5.19 -9.21
CA LEU A 111 0.95 3.98 -9.78
C LEU A 111 0.04 3.41 -10.88
N ALA A 112 -1.29 3.43 -10.71
CA ALA A 112 -2.23 2.92 -11.70
C ALA A 112 -2.22 3.74 -13.01
N ILE A 113 -2.13 5.07 -12.92
CA ILE A 113 -2.03 5.97 -14.07
C ILE A 113 -0.71 5.73 -14.80
N PHE A 114 0.40 5.62 -14.07
CA PHE A 114 1.70 5.35 -14.67
C PHE A 114 1.71 4.00 -15.42
N ILE A 115 1.07 2.95 -14.87
CA ILE A 115 0.90 1.67 -15.57
C ILE A 115 0.06 1.82 -16.84
N ASP A 116 -0.97 2.65 -16.83
CA ASP A 116 -1.84 2.89 -17.99
C ASP A 116 -1.09 3.61 -19.13
N ASP A 117 -0.30 4.62 -18.77
CA ASP A 117 0.44 5.45 -19.71
C ASP A 117 1.66 4.73 -20.29
N GLU A 118 2.46 4.08 -19.44
CA GLU A 118 3.76 3.49 -19.81
C GLU A 118 3.69 1.96 -19.99
N GLY A 119 2.57 1.33 -19.62
CA GLY A 119 2.35 -0.12 -19.70
C GLY A 119 3.03 -0.93 -18.58
N ILE A 120 3.91 -0.31 -17.80
CA ILE A 120 4.62 -0.85 -16.64
C ILE A 120 4.80 0.25 -15.58
N GLY A 121 4.69 -0.09 -14.30
CA GLY A 121 4.96 0.78 -13.15
C GLY A 121 6.17 0.34 -12.34
N TYR A 122 6.58 1.20 -11.42
CA TYR A 122 7.71 0.97 -10.52
C TYR A 122 7.29 1.35 -9.10
N GLY A 123 7.74 0.56 -8.13
CA GLY A 123 7.48 0.78 -6.71
C GLY A 123 7.96 -0.40 -5.88
N ASP A 124 7.91 -0.28 -4.58
CA ASP A 124 8.27 -1.33 -3.63
C ASP A 124 7.09 -1.72 -2.73
N CYS A 125 7.34 -2.23 -1.51
CA CYS A 125 6.36 -3.04 -0.80
C CYS A 125 5.05 -2.29 -0.45
N GLU A 126 5.15 -1.02 -0.07
CA GLU A 126 4.02 -0.14 0.24
C GLU A 126 3.21 0.19 -1.01
N ASP A 127 3.87 0.48 -2.12
CA ASP A 127 3.22 0.88 -3.37
C ASP A 127 2.37 -0.26 -3.91
N TYR A 128 2.93 -1.48 -3.87
CA TYR A 128 2.18 -2.69 -4.17
C TYR A 128 1.00 -2.88 -3.21
N ALA A 129 1.21 -2.66 -1.91
CA ALA A 129 0.19 -2.88 -0.90
C ALA A 129 -0.99 -1.91 -1.05
N ILE A 130 -0.68 -0.64 -1.33
CA ILE A 130 -1.64 0.45 -1.53
C ILE A 130 -2.43 0.23 -2.84
N LEU A 131 -1.74 -0.07 -3.94
CA LEU A 131 -2.38 -0.37 -5.23
C LEU A 131 -3.35 -1.55 -5.12
N LEU A 132 -2.89 -2.68 -4.58
CA LEU A 132 -3.71 -3.88 -4.44
C LEU A 132 -4.91 -3.65 -3.51
N ALA A 133 -4.70 -2.96 -2.38
CA ALA A 133 -5.76 -2.63 -1.44
C ALA A 133 -6.90 -1.85 -2.11
N ALA A 134 -6.57 -0.81 -2.87
CA ALA A 134 -7.53 0.03 -3.60
C ALA A 134 -8.21 -0.73 -4.74
N MET A 135 -7.46 -1.48 -5.54
CA MET A 135 -8.02 -2.29 -6.64
C MET A 135 -8.99 -3.35 -6.11
N TYR A 136 -8.66 -4.05 -5.01
CA TYR A 136 -9.58 -5.01 -4.40
C TYR A 136 -10.86 -4.34 -3.90
N LYS A 137 -10.77 -3.16 -3.28
CA LYS A 137 -11.98 -2.41 -2.90
C LYS A 137 -12.83 -2.03 -4.11
N GLY A 138 -12.24 -1.47 -5.16
CA GLY A 138 -12.94 -1.16 -6.40
C GLY A 138 -13.57 -2.39 -7.05
N ALA A 139 -12.95 -3.55 -6.86
CA ALA A 139 -13.44 -4.83 -7.32
C ALA A 139 -14.55 -5.45 -6.43
N GLY A 140 -15.03 -4.74 -5.40
CA GLY A 140 -16.04 -5.24 -4.46
C GLY A 140 -15.54 -6.35 -3.54
N LEU A 141 -14.22 -6.47 -3.35
CA LEU A 141 -13.59 -7.40 -2.43
C LEU A 141 -13.17 -6.65 -1.16
N ARG A 142 -13.22 -7.31 0.01
CA ARG A 142 -12.63 -6.73 1.23
C ARG A 142 -11.13 -6.96 1.20
N SER A 143 -10.39 -5.93 1.58
CA SER A 143 -8.93 -5.92 1.64
C SER A 143 -8.46 -5.28 2.94
N ALA A 144 -7.23 -5.60 3.34
CA ALA A 144 -6.54 -4.99 4.46
C ALA A 144 -5.08 -4.71 4.06
N ILE A 145 -4.44 -3.72 4.68
CA ILE A 145 -2.98 -3.63 4.67
C ILE A 145 -2.48 -4.23 5.98
N VAL A 146 -1.37 -4.96 5.91
CA VAL A 146 -0.64 -5.47 7.06
C VAL A 146 0.81 -4.99 7.05
N LEU A 147 1.31 -4.71 8.25
CA LEU A 147 2.71 -4.37 8.50
C LEU A 147 3.35 -5.50 9.34
N PRO A 148 3.87 -6.55 8.68
CA PRO A 148 4.86 -7.43 9.30
C PRO A 148 6.14 -6.69 9.70
N PRO A 149 7.01 -7.32 10.53
CA PRO A 149 8.33 -6.80 10.79
C PRO A 149 9.04 -6.59 9.48
N GLU A 150 9.47 -5.37 9.32
CA GLU A 150 10.25 -4.99 8.20
C GLU A 150 9.58 -5.24 6.83
N HIS A 151 8.24 -5.11 6.68
CA HIS A 151 7.58 -5.20 5.37
C HIS A 151 6.14 -4.62 5.35
N ALA A 152 5.58 -4.37 4.16
CA ALA A 152 4.16 -4.05 3.96
C ALA A 152 3.54 -5.02 2.94
N ALA A 153 2.31 -5.46 3.19
CA ALA A 153 1.58 -6.34 2.28
C ALA A 153 0.07 -6.12 2.34
N THR A 154 -0.65 -6.60 1.33
CA THR A 154 -2.11 -6.62 1.32
C THR A 154 -2.62 -7.98 1.79
N LEU A 155 -3.77 -7.98 2.47
CA LEU A 155 -4.63 -9.15 2.62
C LEU A 155 -5.91 -8.94 1.79
N VAL A 156 -6.48 -10.04 1.30
CA VAL A 156 -7.81 -10.06 0.69
C VAL A 156 -8.69 -11.10 1.37
N TYR A 157 -9.95 -10.77 1.62
CA TYR A 157 -10.91 -11.67 2.25
C TYR A 157 -11.55 -12.59 1.21
N LEU A 158 -11.16 -13.86 1.22
CA LEU A 158 -11.69 -14.92 0.35
C LEU A 158 -11.89 -16.20 1.17
N PRO A 159 -13.00 -16.31 1.92
CA PRO A 159 -13.22 -17.42 2.87
C PRO A 159 -13.32 -18.80 2.22
N GLU A 160 -13.59 -18.86 0.92
CA GLU A 160 -13.70 -20.12 0.16
C GLU A 160 -12.44 -20.44 -0.67
N TYR A 161 -11.41 -19.58 -0.62
CA TYR A 161 -10.17 -19.80 -1.37
C TYR A 161 -9.38 -20.96 -0.75
N ASN A 162 -8.96 -21.94 -1.54
CA ASN A 162 -8.33 -23.17 -1.03
C ASN A 162 -6.87 -23.36 -1.46
N ARG A 163 -6.28 -22.36 -2.13
CA ARG A 163 -4.92 -22.40 -2.67
C ARG A 163 -3.90 -21.66 -1.81
N ALA A 164 -4.34 -20.99 -0.74
CA ALA A 164 -3.46 -20.29 0.19
C ALA A 164 -2.69 -21.27 1.08
N ASN A 165 -1.45 -20.94 1.44
CA ASN A 165 -0.68 -21.73 2.41
C ASN A 165 -1.01 -21.37 3.86
N GLN A 166 -1.63 -20.22 4.10
CA GLN A 166 -2.06 -19.72 5.41
C GLN A 166 -3.40 -18.99 5.28
N PHE A 167 -4.21 -19.11 6.32
CA PHE A 167 -5.48 -18.38 6.48
C PHE A 167 -5.39 -17.55 7.75
N LEU A 168 -5.54 -16.25 7.59
CA LEU A 168 -5.43 -15.26 8.66
C LEU A 168 -6.83 -14.89 9.15
N SER A 169 -6.88 -14.28 10.33
CA SER A 169 -8.10 -13.74 10.90
C SER A 169 -7.89 -12.29 11.33
N ILE A 170 -8.85 -11.43 11.03
CA ILE A 170 -8.94 -10.06 11.53
C ILE A 170 -10.16 -10.01 12.44
N ASP A 171 -10.01 -9.53 13.67
CA ASP A 171 -11.09 -9.44 14.68
C ASP A 171 -11.90 -10.75 14.86
N GLY A 172 -11.23 -11.89 14.73
CA GLY A 172 -11.82 -13.23 14.86
C GLY A 172 -12.52 -13.76 13.61
N GLU A 173 -12.60 -12.96 12.54
CA GLU A 173 -13.13 -13.39 11.24
C GLU A 173 -12.03 -14.04 10.40
N SER A 174 -12.12 -15.34 10.16
CA SER A 174 -11.19 -16.09 9.30
C SER A 174 -11.57 -16.02 7.82
N GLY A 175 -10.59 -16.19 6.94
CA GLY A 175 -10.76 -16.14 5.49
C GLY A 175 -9.90 -15.09 4.80
N TRP A 176 -9.03 -14.40 5.54
CA TRP A 176 -8.07 -13.45 4.98
C TRP A 176 -6.85 -14.19 4.46
N ILE A 177 -6.44 -13.89 3.23
CA ILE A 177 -5.27 -14.52 2.61
C ILE A 177 -4.23 -13.47 2.22
N TRP A 178 -2.97 -13.88 2.21
CA TRP A 178 -1.83 -13.04 1.86
C TRP A 178 -1.82 -12.68 0.36
N ALA A 179 -1.69 -11.40 0.05
CA ALA A 179 -1.69 -10.85 -1.31
C ALA A 179 -0.51 -9.91 -1.55
N GLU A 180 0.71 -10.44 -1.43
CA GLU A 180 1.95 -9.72 -1.77
C GLU A 180 2.45 -10.09 -3.16
N ALA A 181 2.42 -9.13 -4.09
CA ALA A 181 2.77 -9.33 -5.49
C ALA A 181 4.20 -8.85 -5.86
N THR A 182 5.05 -8.57 -4.87
CA THR A 182 6.45 -8.14 -5.04
C THR A 182 7.32 -9.27 -5.64
N GLY A 183 6.99 -10.53 -5.34
CA GLY A 183 7.68 -11.71 -5.84
C GLY A 183 7.15 -12.16 -7.21
N SER A 184 8.03 -12.31 -8.19
CA SER A 184 7.65 -12.67 -9.57
C SER A 184 6.96 -14.04 -9.73
N ASN A 185 7.14 -14.95 -8.77
CA ASN A 185 6.64 -16.33 -8.85
C ASN A 185 5.65 -16.71 -7.75
N ASN A 186 5.40 -15.83 -6.77
CA ASN A 186 4.53 -16.17 -5.64
C ASN A 186 3.07 -16.13 -6.10
N PRO A 187 2.27 -17.19 -5.87
CA PRO A 187 0.84 -17.14 -6.14
C PRO A 187 0.10 -16.36 -5.06
N LEU A 188 -1.10 -15.88 -5.39
CA LEU A 188 -2.04 -15.33 -4.41
C LEU A 188 -2.27 -16.35 -3.28
N GLY A 189 -2.19 -15.89 -2.04
CA GLY A 189 -2.34 -16.70 -0.83
C GLY A 189 -1.04 -17.32 -0.33
N TRP A 190 0.12 -17.02 -0.94
CA TRP A 190 1.42 -17.48 -0.44
C TRP A 190 2.00 -16.48 0.56
N MET A 191 1.93 -16.82 1.84
CA MET A 191 2.56 -16.09 2.94
C MET A 191 4.01 -16.58 3.16
N PRO A 192 5.02 -15.69 3.16
CA PRO A 192 6.40 -16.05 3.48
C PRO A 192 6.54 -16.67 4.88
N GLU A 193 7.32 -17.75 5.01
CA GLU A 193 7.52 -18.46 6.29
C GLU A 193 7.99 -17.56 7.43
N LYS A 194 8.84 -16.56 7.13
CA LYS A 194 9.35 -15.59 8.11
C LYS A 194 8.27 -14.77 8.81
N PHE A 195 7.08 -14.65 8.21
CA PHE A 195 5.96 -13.90 8.78
C PHE A 195 4.93 -14.80 9.48
N ILE A 196 5.03 -16.13 9.33
CA ILE A 196 4.12 -17.06 9.99
C ILE A 196 4.35 -17.01 11.50
N GLY A 197 3.32 -16.61 12.25
CA GLY A 197 3.39 -16.44 13.70
C GLY A 197 4.04 -15.12 14.16
N ALA A 198 4.39 -14.23 13.22
CA ALA A 198 4.79 -12.88 13.56
C ALA A 198 3.58 -12.05 14.02
N GLU A 199 3.81 -11.07 14.89
CA GLU A 199 2.82 -10.05 15.20
C GLU A 199 2.72 -9.09 14.01
N LEU A 200 1.49 -8.83 13.56
CA LEU A 200 1.20 -8.00 12.40
C LEU A 200 0.29 -6.86 12.86
N MET A 201 0.65 -5.61 12.56
CA MET A 201 -0.35 -4.55 12.57
C MET A 201 -1.22 -4.71 11.32
N VAL A 202 -2.52 -4.46 11.47
CA VAL A 202 -3.49 -4.65 10.39
C VAL A 202 -4.48 -3.51 10.37
N TYR A 203 -4.83 -3.07 9.17
CA TYR A 203 -5.91 -2.13 8.94
C TYR A 203 -6.80 -2.68 7.83
N GLU A 204 -8.03 -3.08 8.18
CA GLU A 204 -9.03 -3.36 7.15
C GLU A 204 -9.36 -2.06 6.42
N VAL A 205 -9.19 -2.08 5.10
CA VAL A 205 -9.41 -0.93 4.24
C VAL A 205 -10.89 -0.55 4.31
N LYS A 206 -11.17 0.71 4.60
CA LYS A 206 -12.51 1.29 4.55
C LYS A 206 -12.62 2.14 3.30
N ASP A 207 -13.84 2.26 2.77
CA ASP A 207 -14.11 3.12 1.61
C ASP A 207 -14.31 4.57 2.07
N GLU A 208 -13.24 5.15 2.63
CA GLU A 208 -13.21 6.47 3.26
C GLU A 208 -12.21 7.36 2.52
N ALA A 209 -12.62 8.60 2.23
CA ALA A 209 -11.77 9.60 1.60
C ALA A 209 -11.01 10.42 2.67
N VAL A 210 -9.78 10.84 2.34
CA VAL A 210 -9.11 11.93 3.05
C VAL A 210 -9.58 13.27 2.49
N THR A 211 -9.39 14.37 3.24
CA THR A 211 -9.76 15.73 2.82
C THR A 211 -8.53 16.53 2.43
N LYS A 212 -8.58 17.19 1.26
CA LYS A 212 -7.45 17.95 0.72
C LYS A 212 -7.21 19.19 1.57
N MET A 213 -5.95 19.50 1.87
CA MET A 213 -5.58 20.66 2.66
C MET A 213 -4.79 21.65 1.79
N GLU A 214 -5.22 22.91 1.75
CA GLU A 214 -4.44 23.94 1.04
C GLU A 214 -3.08 24.14 1.73
N PRO A 215 -1.95 23.91 1.03
CA PRO A 215 -0.64 24.07 1.62
C PRO A 215 -0.41 25.56 1.91
N THR A 216 -0.41 25.94 3.19
CA THR A 216 -0.25 27.34 3.58
C THR A 216 1.20 27.81 3.35
N GLY A 217 1.42 28.60 2.31
CA GLY A 217 2.63 29.44 2.14
C GLY A 217 3.91 28.71 1.73
N LYS A 218 3.83 27.49 1.17
CA LYS A 218 5.00 26.71 0.74
C LYS A 218 5.12 26.67 -0.78
N SER A 219 6.35 26.76 -1.28
CA SER A 219 6.65 26.61 -2.70
C SER A 219 6.62 25.12 -3.08
N PRO A 220 5.96 24.75 -4.19
CA PRO A 220 5.99 23.39 -4.70
C PRO A 220 7.41 22.94 -5.07
N THR A 221 7.71 21.67 -4.82
CA THR A 221 8.88 20.95 -5.31
C THR A 221 8.42 19.97 -6.39
N VAL A 222 9.27 19.76 -7.41
CA VAL A 222 9.04 18.77 -8.45
C VAL A 222 9.69 17.46 -8.03
N ILE A 223 8.89 16.43 -7.81
CA ILE A 223 9.36 15.05 -7.67
C ILE A 223 9.20 14.38 -9.03
N THR A 224 10.29 13.82 -9.57
CA THR A 224 10.26 13.10 -10.85
C THR A 224 10.84 11.72 -10.63
N PRO A 225 10.08 10.64 -10.92
CA PRO A 225 10.63 9.29 -10.89
C PRO A 225 11.79 9.18 -11.88
N SER A 226 12.95 8.69 -11.45
CA SER A 226 13.99 8.24 -12.36
C SER A 226 13.71 6.80 -12.77
N GLY A 227 13.55 6.53 -14.07
CA GLY A 227 13.42 5.16 -14.58
C GLY A 227 14.60 4.30 -14.11
N GLY A 228 14.30 3.29 -13.30
CA GLY A 228 15.30 2.56 -12.52
C GLY A 228 16.40 1.91 -13.37
N SER A 229 17.65 2.04 -12.91
CA SER A 229 18.74 1.15 -13.33
C SER A 229 18.65 -0.17 -12.55
N PRO A 230 19.02 -1.32 -13.14
CA PRO A 230 18.99 -2.61 -12.46
C PRO A 230 20.15 -2.71 -11.46
N GLY A 231 20.02 -2.03 -10.32
CA GLY A 231 20.84 -2.20 -9.12
C GLY A 231 20.03 -2.94 -8.07
N ILE A 232 20.52 -4.07 -7.59
CA ILE A 232 19.89 -4.75 -6.44
C ILE A 232 20.40 -4.06 -5.19
N ASN A 233 19.62 -3.11 -4.67
CA ASN A 233 19.76 -2.58 -3.32
C ASN A 233 18.50 -2.96 -2.54
N ILE A 234 18.66 -3.61 -1.39
CA ILE A 234 17.53 -3.88 -0.49
C ILE A 234 17.26 -2.57 0.27
N SER A 235 16.02 -2.07 0.18
CA SER A 235 15.59 -0.80 0.79
C SER A 235 15.73 -0.83 2.33
N PRO A 236 16.22 0.26 2.98
CA PRO A 236 16.39 0.36 4.43
C PRO A 236 15.14 0.88 5.21
N PHE A 237 13.93 0.80 4.64
CA PHE A 237 12.59 1.07 5.24
C PHE A 237 12.54 0.86 6.75
N PHE A 238 13.06 -0.26 7.20
CA PHE A 238 12.61 -0.79 8.46
C PHE A 238 13.40 -0.39 9.69
N GLY A 239 14.41 0.47 9.57
CA GLY A 239 15.19 0.92 10.73
C GLY A 239 14.34 1.50 11.88
N VAL A 240 13.22 2.18 11.57
CA VAL A 240 12.33 2.78 12.58
C VAL A 240 11.33 1.76 13.14
N LEU A 241 10.67 0.96 12.29
CA LEU A 241 9.81 -0.14 12.75
C LEU A 241 10.60 -1.18 13.56
N ALA A 242 11.84 -1.48 13.17
CA ALA A 242 12.75 -2.33 13.92
C ALA A 242 13.10 -1.74 15.29
N MET A 243 13.29 -0.42 15.40
CA MET A 243 13.53 0.24 16.68
C MET A 243 12.30 0.17 17.59
N MET A 244 11.09 0.37 17.06
CA MET A 244 9.83 0.23 17.80
C MET A 244 9.64 -1.20 18.32
N TRP A 245 9.96 -2.20 17.49
CA TRP A 245 9.94 -3.62 17.88
C TRP A 245 11.02 -3.99 18.91
N LEU A 246 12.22 -3.41 18.82
CA LEU A 246 13.27 -3.64 19.82
C LEU A 246 12.85 -3.14 21.21
N LEU A 247 12.07 -2.07 21.29
CA LEU A 247 11.58 -1.50 22.56
C LEU A 247 10.46 -2.34 23.21
N SER A 248 9.62 -3.02 22.42
CA SER A 248 8.55 -3.91 22.93
C SER A 248 9.12 -5.14 23.66
N LEU A 249 10.26 -5.67 23.18
CA LEU A 249 11.00 -6.76 23.82
C LEU A 249 11.51 -6.42 25.24
N PHE A 250 11.74 -5.14 25.53
CA PHE A 250 12.15 -4.70 26.88
C PHE A 250 10.97 -4.51 27.85
N ARG A 251 9.73 -4.35 27.38
CA ARG A 251 8.55 -4.19 28.26
C ARG A 251 8.08 -5.52 28.86
N PHE A 252 8.35 -6.65 28.21
CA PHE A 252 8.01 -7.98 28.74
C PHE A 252 8.93 -8.48 29.86
N ARG A 253 10.07 -7.82 30.10
CA ARG A 253 11.04 -8.25 31.12
C ARG A 253 10.79 -7.66 32.51
N ARG A 254 9.70 -6.89 32.71
CA ARG A 254 9.34 -6.25 33.98
C ARG A 254 8.06 -6.77 34.65
N ARG A 255 7.51 -7.89 34.21
CA ARG A 255 6.44 -8.61 34.92
C ARG A 255 6.81 -10.10 35.07
N ARG A 256 7.74 -10.36 35.99
CA ARG A 256 7.85 -11.62 36.75
C ARG A 256 8.29 -11.28 38.16
#